data_AF-A0A0C1ECL5-F1
#
_entry.id   AF-A0A0C1ECL5-F1
#
_cell.length_a   1.000
_cell.length_b   1.000
_cell.length_c   1.000
_cell.angle_alpha   90.00
_cell.angle_beta   90.00
_cell.angle_gamma   90.00
#
_symmetry.space_group_name_H-M   'P 1'
#
loop_
_entity.id
_entity.type
_entity.pdbx_description
1 polymer ?
#
loop_
_entity_poly.entity_id
_entity_poly.type
_entity_poly.pdbx_seq_one_letter_code
_entity_poly.pdbx_strand_id
1 'polypeptide(L)'
;MRYVVTGDGLVIAGSEAGMVPIDEATVVEKGALGPGQMLAVDMQKGKLYNDTQIKDKLARALPFGDWVQRINDLDATLASATEQPLFSGEELRRRQIAAGYSIEELEQILAPMAEDGKESLASMGDDTPSAVLSKMYRPLSHFFRQNFSQVTNPPIDSLR
;
A
#
# COMPACT_ATOMS: atom_id res chain seq x y z
N MET A 1 -0.66 0.56 -21.18
CA MET A 1 -0.62 -0.76 -21.82
C MET A 1 -1.89 -0.96 -22.64
N ARG A 2 -1.76 -0.97 -23.98
CA ARG A 2 -2.84 -1.08 -24.98
C ARG A 2 -2.63 -2.29 -25.88
N TYR A 3 -3.69 -2.96 -26.27
CA TYR A 3 -3.59 -4.12 -27.15
C TYR A 3 -4.63 -4.08 -28.27
N VAL A 4 -4.31 -4.80 -29.35
CA VAL A 4 -5.18 -5.02 -30.50
C VAL A 4 -5.18 -6.50 -30.84
N VAL A 5 -6.37 -7.04 -31.12
CA VAL A 5 -6.56 -8.39 -31.66
C VAL A 5 -7.06 -8.26 -33.09
N THR A 6 -6.38 -8.92 -34.02
CA THR A 6 -6.70 -8.90 -35.45
C THR A 6 -7.40 -10.18 -35.89
N GLY A 7 -8.12 -10.13 -37.01
CA GLY A 7 -8.92 -11.24 -37.54
C GLY A 7 -8.09 -12.40 -38.08
N ASP A 8 -6.82 -12.17 -38.40
CA ASP A 8 -5.82 -13.19 -38.73
C ASP A 8 -5.18 -13.84 -37.49
N GLY A 9 -5.66 -13.52 -36.29
CA GLY A 9 -5.30 -14.21 -35.05
C GLY A 9 -4.05 -13.68 -34.34
N LEU A 10 -3.60 -12.47 -34.66
CA LEU A 10 -2.50 -11.82 -33.95
C LEU A 10 -3.00 -11.02 -32.75
N VAL A 11 -2.16 -10.96 -31.72
CA VAL A 11 -2.33 -10.11 -30.56
C VAL A 11 -1.12 -9.20 -30.47
N ILE A 12 -1.34 -7.90 -30.61
CA ILE A 12 -0.29 -6.88 -30.56
C ILE A 12 -0.49 -6.07 -29.29
N ALA A 13 0.50 -6.06 -28.42
CA ALA A 13 0.45 -5.43 -27.11
C ALA A 13 1.64 -4.46 -26.94
N GLY A 14 1.38 -3.24 -26.48
CA GLY A 14 2.41 -2.21 -26.31
C GLY A 14 2.09 -1.15 -25.26
N SER A 15 3.10 -0.37 -24.86
CA SER A 15 2.92 0.77 -23.96
C SER A 15 1.92 1.78 -24.53
N GLU A 16 1.94 1.95 -25.85
CA GLU A 16 1.15 2.90 -26.63
C GLU A 16 0.33 2.20 -27.72
N ALA A 17 -0.72 2.85 -28.20
CA ALA A 17 -1.47 2.40 -29.36
C ALA A 17 -0.81 2.95 -30.64
N GLY A 18 -0.83 2.17 -31.73
CA GLY A 18 -0.28 2.58 -33.02
C GLY A 18 1.23 2.30 -33.22
N MET A 19 1.84 1.53 -32.31
CA MET A 19 3.26 1.13 -32.44
C MET A 19 3.54 0.23 -33.66
N VAL A 20 2.53 -0.52 -34.11
CA VAL A 20 2.63 -1.41 -35.28
C VAL A 20 1.54 -1.01 -36.27
N PRO A 21 1.88 -0.68 -37.53
CA PRO A 21 0.88 -0.42 -38.57
C PRO A 21 0.04 -1.67 -38.82
N ILE A 22 -1.29 -1.49 -38.81
CA ILE A 22 -2.27 -2.55 -39.04
C ILE A 22 -3.41 -2.02 -39.91
N ASP A 23 -4.05 -2.90 -40.68
CA ASP A 23 -5.28 -2.57 -41.40
C ASP A 23 -6.46 -2.57 -40.42
N GLU A 24 -7.05 -1.39 -40.21
CA GLU A 24 -8.21 -1.19 -39.33
C GLU A 24 -9.40 -2.09 -39.71
N ALA A 25 -9.54 -2.47 -40.99
CA ALA A 25 -10.61 -3.36 -41.43
C ALA A 25 -10.49 -4.79 -40.87
N THR A 26 -9.28 -5.20 -40.45
CA THR A 26 -9.03 -6.53 -39.90
C THR A 26 -9.08 -6.57 -38.38
N VAL A 27 -9.28 -5.42 -37.71
CA VAL A 27 -9.28 -5.36 -36.25
C VAL A 27 -10.58 -5.92 -35.67
N VAL A 28 -10.46 -6.88 -34.76
CA VAL A 28 -11.58 -7.49 -34.04
C VAL A 28 -11.80 -6.80 -32.69
N GLU A 29 -10.72 -6.50 -31.98
CA GLU A 29 -10.79 -5.91 -30.63
C GLU A 29 -9.65 -4.92 -30.40
N LYS A 30 -9.96 -3.79 -29.76
CA LYS A 30 -8.97 -2.86 -29.21
C LYS A 30 -9.26 -2.67 -27.74
N GLY A 31 -8.24 -2.89 -26.91
CA GLY A 31 -8.38 -2.85 -25.46
C GLY A 31 -7.23 -2.15 -24.75
N ALA A 32 -7.42 -1.99 -23.46
CA ALA A 32 -6.43 -1.48 -22.52
C ALA A 32 -6.48 -2.32 -21.25
N LEU A 33 -5.33 -2.49 -20.61
CA LEU A 33 -5.26 -3.13 -19.30
C LEU A 33 -5.35 -2.07 -18.21
N GLY A 34 -6.36 -2.18 -17.35
CA GLY A 34 -6.49 -1.43 -16.12
C GLY A 34 -5.65 -2.00 -14.98
N PRO A 35 -5.72 -1.40 -13.77
CA PRO A 35 -4.98 -1.86 -12.60
C PRO A 35 -5.23 -3.34 -12.31
N GLY A 36 -4.16 -4.14 -12.19
CA GLY A 36 -4.22 -5.56 -11.87
C GLY A 36 -4.84 -6.46 -12.95
N GLN A 37 -5.12 -5.93 -14.15
CA GLN A 37 -5.63 -6.73 -15.25
C GLN A 37 -4.51 -7.38 -16.06
N MET A 38 -4.81 -8.53 -16.66
CA MET A 38 -3.88 -9.27 -17.50
C MET A 38 -4.54 -9.78 -18.79
N LEU A 39 -3.70 -10.02 -19.79
CA LEU A 39 -4.05 -10.67 -21.05
C LEU A 39 -3.04 -11.81 -21.27
N ALA A 40 -3.51 -13.00 -21.63
CA ALA A 40 -2.64 -14.17 -21.74
C ALA A 40 -2.94 -15.00 -22.99
N VAL A 41 -1.90 -15.53 -23.63
CA VAL A 41 -2.02 -16.44 -24.77
C VAL A 41 -1.42 -17.78 -24.40
N ASP A 42 -2.20 -18.84 -24.52
CA ASP A 42 -1.69 -20.22 -24.49
C ASP A 42 -1.21 -20.59 -25.89
N MET A 43 0.10 -20.53 -26.09
CA MET A 43 0.73 -20.76 -27.40
C MET A 43 0.59 -22.20 -27.89
N GLN A 44 0.42 -23.18 -27.00
CA GLN A 44 0.22 -24.58 -27.40
C GLN A 44 -1.19 -24.82 -27.92
N LYS A 45 -2.18 -24.17 -27.30
CA LYS A 45 -3.60 -24.31 -27.67
C LYS A 45 -4.07 -23.23 -28.64
N GLY A 46 -3.24 -22.23 -28.95
CA GLY A 46 -3.60 -21.07 -29.76
C GLY A 46 -4.78 -20.28 -29.17
N LYS A 47 -4.86 -20.19 -27.83
CA LYS A 47 -6.02 -19.60 -27.15
C LYS A 47 -5.67 -18.31 -26.41
N LEU A 48 -6.36 -17.24 -26.76
CA LEU A 48 -6.37 -15.99 -26.01
C LEU A 48 -7.29 -16.11 -24.78
N TYR A 49 -6.81 -15.61 -23.65
CA TYR A 49 -7.55 -15.46 -22.41
C TYR A 49 -7.55 -13.99 -22.00
N ASN A 50 -8.75 -13.44 -21.85
CA ASN A 50 -8.97 -12.13 -21.26
C ASN A 50 -8.87 -12.22 -19.72
N ASP A 51 -8.76 -11.08 -19.05
CA ASP A 51 -8.46 -10.97 -17.61
C ASP A 51 -9.24 -11.95 -16.73
N THR A 52 -10.58 -11.91 -16.80
CA THR A 52 -11.43 -12.80 -16.01
C THR A 52 -11.21 -14.27 -16.36
N GLN A 53 -11.03 -14.61 -17.64
CA GLN A 53 -10.92 -16.00 -18.09
C GLN A 53 -9.63 -16.66 -17.59
N ILE A 54 -8.51 -15.92 -17.59
CA ILE A 54 -7.24 -16.44 -17.06
C ILE A 54 -7.28 -16.51 -15.54
N LYS A 55 -7.82 -15.49 -14.86
CA LYS A 55 -8.00 -15.50 -13.40
C LYS A 55 -8.90 -16.64 -12.94
N ASP A 56 -10.01 -16.88 -13.62
CA ASP A 56 -10.92 -18.01 -13.38
C ASP A 56 -10.23 -19.37 -13.55
N LYS A 57 -9.45 -19.53 -14.63
CA LYS A 57 -8.70 -20.76 -14.88
C LYS A 57 -7.71 -21.04 -13.74
N LEU A 58 -7.00 -20.01 -13.28
CA LEU A 58 -6.04 -20.13 -12.19
C LEU A 58 -6.73 -20.39 -10.85
N ALA A 59 -7.81 -19.66 -10.54
CA ALA A 59 -8.57 -19.82 -9.31
C ALA A 59 -9.17 -21.23 -9.14
N ARG A 60 -9.52 -21.89 -10.26
CA ARG A 60 -10.04 -23.26 -10.25
C ARG A 60 -8.96 -24.35 -10.24
N ALA A 61 -7.67 -23.98 -10.34
CA ALA A 61 -6.61 -24.97 -10.42
C ALA A 61 -6.41 -25.74 -9.10
N LEU A 62 -6.67 -25.09 -7.97
CA LEU A 62 -6.49 -25.63 -6.62
C LEU A 62 -7.60 -25.10 -5.70
N PRO A 63 -7.91 -25.78 -4.58
CA PRO A 63 -8.98 -25.37 -3.66
C PRO A 63 -8.51 -24.22 -2.75
N PHE A 64 -8.19 -23.06 -3.33
CA PHE A 64 -7.69 -21.90 -2.58
C PHE A 64 -8.66 -21.43 -1.49
N GLY A 65 -9.97 -21.56 -1.71
CA GLY A 65 -10.98 -21.23 -0.71
C GLY A 65 -10.84 -22.03 0.58
N ASP A 66 -10.60 -23.35 0.47
CA ASP A 66 -10.39 -24.24 1.63
C ASP A 66 -9.13 -23.87 2.41
N TRP A 67 -8.12 -23.34 1.72
CA TRP A 67 -6.86 -22.92 2.35
C TRP A 67 -7.03 -21.60 3.09
N VAL A 68 -7.74 -20.65 2.50
CA VAL A 68 -8.05 -19.35 3.12
C VAL A 68 -8.88 -19.55 4.40
N GLN A 69 -9.83 -20.50 4.41
CA GLN A 69 -10.63 -20.81 5.60
C GLN A 69 -9.82 -21.36 6.78
N ARG A 70 -8.59 -21.83 6.56
CA ARG A 70 -7.70 -22.31 7.63
C ARG A 70 -6.87 -21.19 8.26
N ILE A 71 -6.96 -19.97 7.74
CA ILE A 71 -6.32 -18.80 8.33
C ILE A 71 -7.05 -18.49 9.64
N ASN A 72 -6.28 -18.37 10.72
CA ASN A 72 -6.83 -17.96 12.00
C ASN A 72 -6.92 -16.42 12.02
N ASP A 73 -8.13 -15.91 11.91
CA ASP A 73 -8.43 -14.49 12.03
C ASP A 73 -8.62 -14.13 13.51
N LEU A 74 -7.67 -13.35 14.04
CA LEU A 74 -7.66 -12.92 15.43
C LEU A 74 -8.29 -11.54 15.63
N ASP A 75 -8.73 -10.85 14.57
CA ASP A 75 -9.19 -9.47 14.66
C ASP A 75 -10.40 -9.35 15.58
N ALA A 76 -11.38 -10.26 15.45
CA ALA A 76 -12.55 -10.28 16.32
C ALA A 76 -12.19 -10.56 17.79
N THR A 77 -11.18 -11.41 18.03
CA THR A 77 -10.72 -11.73 19.38
C THR A 77 -10.05 -10.51 20.02
N LEU A 78 -9.16 -9.84 19.28
CA LEU A 78 -8.43 -8.67 19.75
C LEU A 78 -9.34 -7.44 19.91
N ALA A 79 -10.34 -7.27 19.04
CA ALA A 79 -11.30 -6.17 19.15
C ALA A 79 -12.13 -6.22 20.45
N SER A 80 -12.27 -7.40 21.06
CA SER A 80 -12.95 -7.57 22.35
C SER A 80 -12.05 -7.32 23.57
N ALA A 81 -10.73 -7.15 23.37
CA ALA A 81 -9.81 -6.90 24.46
C ALA A 81 -10.07 -5.52 25.08
N THR A 82 -10.19 -5.48 26.40
CA THR A 82 -10.30 -4.22 27.15
C THR A 82 -8.91 -3.81 27.61
N GLU A 83 -8.43 -2.65 27.14
CA GLU A 83 -7.16 -2.08 27.58
C GLU A 83 -7.25 -1.60 29.03
N GLN A 84 -6.25 -1.94 29.83
CA GLN A 84 -6.16 -1.55 31.24
C GLN A 84 -4.84 -0.81 31.49
N PRO A 85 -4.86 0.35 32.17
CA PRO A 85 -3.64 1.08 32.46
C PRO A 85 -2.75 0.28 33.43
N LEU A 86 -1.54 -0.05 32.98
CA LEU A 86 -0.56 -0.82 33.79
C LEU A 86 0.13 0.03 34.87
N PHE A 87 0.29 1.33 34.61
CA PHE A 87 0.99 2.27 35.51
C PHE A 87 0.19 3.56 35.67
N SER A 88 0.34 4.22 36.81
CA SER A 88 -0.32 5.49 37.10
C SER A 88 0.57 6.41 37.95
N GLY A 89 0.18 7.69 38.04
CA GLY A 89 0.79 8.66 38.94
C GLY A 89 2.29 8.89 38.70
N GLU A 90 3.09 8.74 39.75
CA GLU A 90 4.54 8.99 39.69
C GLU A 90 5.29 7.94 38.86
N GLU A 91 4.92 6.67 38.95
CA GLU A 91 5.59 5.58 38.23
C GLU A 91 5.44 5.73 36.72
N LEU A 92 4.25 6.12 36.27
CA LEU A 92 4.01 6.44 34.86
C LEU A 92 4.91 7.60 34.39
N ARG A 93 4.94 8.70 35.16
CA ARG A 93 5.77 9.87 34.82
C ARG A 93 7.25 9.55 34.75
N ARG A 94 7.76 8.72 35.67
CA ARG A 94 9.15 8.28 35.67
C ARG A 94 9.50 7.50 34.39
N ARG A 95 8.59 6.62 33.94
CA ARG A 95 8.76 5.83 32.70
C ARG A 95 8.68 6.69 31.45
N GLN A 96 7.75 7.64 31.42
CA GLN A 96 7.64 8.62 30.33
C GLN A 96 8.95 9.40 30.18
N ILE A 97 9.49 9.94 31.29
CA ILE A 97 10.78 10.64 31.29
C ILE A 97 11.92 9.73 30.82
N ALA A 98 11.96 8.48 31.30
CA ALA A 98 12.99 7.51 30.90
C ALA A 98 12.93 7.16 29.41
N ALA A 99 11.73 7.13 28.82
CA ALA A 99 11.52 6.92 27.39
C ALA A 99 11.73 8.21 26.56
N GLY A 100 11.91 9.36 27.22
CA GLY A 100 12.16 10.65 26.58
C GLY A 100 10.90 11.46 26.26
N TYR A 101 9.73 11.07 26.77
CA TYR A 101 8.50 11.83 26.59
C TYR A 101 8.53 13.14 27.36
N SER A 102 8.11 14.21 26.69
CA SER A 102 7.88 15.54 27.22
C SER A 102 6.39 15.85 27.36
N ILE A 103 6.06 16.89 28.14
CA ILE A 103 4.68 17.38 28.26
C ILE A 103 4.17 17.84 26.89
N GLU A 104 5.01 18.50 26.11
CA GLU A 104 4.68 18.96 24.76
C GLU A 104 4.28 17.80 23.84
N GLU A 105 5.02 16.69 23.83
CA GLU A 105 4.66 15.51 23.03
C GLU A 105 3.34 14.88 23.50
N LEU A 106 3.07 14.86 24.81
CA LEU A 106 1.81 14.33 25.33
C LEU A 106 0.62 15.21 24.94
N GLU A 107 0.75 16.53 25.06
CA GLU A 107 -0.35 17.48 24.81
C GLU A 107 -0.56 17.77 23.32
N GLN A 108 0.51 17.94 22.54
CA GLN A 108 0.41 18.33 21.13
C GLN A 108 0.32 17.15 20.16
N ILE A 109 0.85 15.98 20.53
CA ILE A 109 0.89 14.81 19.63
C ILE A 109 -0.08 13.73 20.12
N LEU A 110 0.09 13.24 21.35
CA LEU A 110 -0.68 12.08 21.84
C LEU A 110 -2.16 12.41 22.09
N ALA A 111 -2.47 13.55 22.71
CA ALA A 111 -3.85 13.91 23.03
C ALA A 111 -4.74 14.05 21.76
N PRO A 112 -4.34 14.76 20.69
CA PRO A 112 -5.13 14.81 19.45
C PRO A 112 -5.33 13.44 18.79
N MET A 113 -4.33 12.55 18.85
CA MET A 113 -4.48 11.17 18.34
C MET A 113 -5.56 10.39 19.10
N ALA A 114 -5.66 10.58 20.41
CA ALA A 114 -6.66 9.93 21.23
C ALA A 114 -8.07 10.55 21.08
N GLU A 115 -8.15 11.88 20.94
CA GLU A 115 -9.41 12.61 20.86
C GLU A 115 -10.03 12.57 19.45
N ASP A 116 -9.26 12.88 18.42
CA ASP A 116 -9.74 13.03 17.04
C ASP A 116 -9.49 11.79 16.17
N GLY A 117 -8.69 10.83 16.65
CA GLY A 117 -8.27 9.66 15.87
C GLY A 117 -7.38 10.03 14.68
N LYS A 118 -6.69 11.18 14.74
CA LYS A 118 -5.84 11.71 13.67
C LYS A 118 -4.49 12.16 14.22
N GLU A 119 -3.47 12.15 13.38
CA GLU A 119 -2.19 12.75 13.73
C GLU A 119 -2.29 14.28 13.83
N SER A 120 -1.41 14.87 14.64
CA SER A 120 -1.32 16.32 14.83
C SER A 120 -0.85 17.02 13.55
N LEU A 121 -1.51 18.12 13.18
CA LEU A 121 -1.07 19.00 12.09
C LEU A 121 -0.34 20.22 12.64
N ALA A 122 0.81 20.55 12.06
CA ALA A 122 1.60 21.72 12.41
C ALA A 122 2.05 22.49 11.15
N SER A 123 2.67 23.64 11.35
CA SER A 123 3.21 24.49 10.28
C SER A 123 4.62 24.96 10.65
N MET A 124 5.32 25.60 9.70
CA MET A 124 6.75 25.94 9.76
C MET A 124 7.68 24.74 9.59
N GLY A 125 8.98 25.01 9.39
CA GLY A 125 10.00 23.98 9.26
C GLY A 125 10.57 23.54 10.61
N ASP A 126 11.17 22.36 10.65
CA ASP A 126 11.95 21.87 11.80
C ASP A 126 13.29 22.62 11.89
N ASP A 127 13.40 23.56 12.83
CA ASP A 127 14.60 24.34 13.11
C ASP A 127 15.48 23.69 14.19
N THR A 128 15.09 22.52 14.70
CA THR A 128 15.85 21.84 15.74
C THR A 128 17.11 21.18 15.17
N PRO A 129 18.20 21.06 15.96
CA PRO A 129 19.39 20.37 15.50
C PRO A 129 19.08 18.92 15.10
N SER A 130 19.73 18.44 14.04
CA SER A 130 19.75 17.00 13.71
C SER A 130 20.08 16.18 14.96
N ALA A 131 19.45 15.02 15.13
CA ALA A 131 19.51 14.24 16.36
C ALA A 131 20.94 13.99 16.88
N VAL A 132 21.90 13.79 15.98
CA VAL A 132 23.32 13.58 16.31
C VAL A 132 24.03 14.81 16.91
N LEU A 133 23.52 16.01 16.66
CA LEU A 133 24.04 17.29 17.17
C LEU A 133 23.24 17.80 18.38
N SER A 134 22.16 17.11 18.76
CA SER A 134 21.31 17.48 19.88
C SER A 134 22.07 17.37 21.20
N LYS A 135 21.88 18.35 22.10
CA LYS A 135 22.36 18.29 23.48
C LYS A 135 21.38 17.56 24.42
N MET A 136 20.18 17.28 23.93
CA MET A 136 19.12 16.57 24.64
C MET A 136 19.00 15.14 24.11
N TYR A 137 18.53 14.23 24.95
CA TYR A 137 18.19 12.87 24.54
C TYR A 137 17.21 12.90 23.36
N ARG A 138 17.49 12.10 22.33
CA ARG A 138 16.62 11.89 21.16
C ARG A 138 16.41 10.38 20.99
N PRO A 139 15.15 9.91 20.89
CA PRO A 139 14.88 8.50 20.61
C PRO A 139 15.51 8.04 19.30
N LEU A 140 15.76 6.73 19.20
CA LEU A 140 16.40 6.11 18.03
C LEU A 140 15.66 6.41 16.71
N SER A 141 14.32 6.54 16.75
CA SER A 141 13.50 6.89 15.59
C SER A 141 13.90 8.22 14.94
N HIS A 142 14.46 9.18 15.68
CA HIS A 142 14.87 10.49 15.13
C HIS A 142 16.09 10.40 14.20
N PHE A 143 16.81 9.28 14.20
CA PHE A 143 17.94 9.03 13.31
C PHE A 143 17.51 8.42 11.97
N PHE A 144 16.27 7.91 11.87
CA PHE A 144 15.72 7.36 10.66
C PHE A 144 14.87 8.42 9.96
N ARG A 145 15.22 8.73 8.70
CA ARG A 145 14.40 9.60 7.84
C ARG A 145 13.55 8.72 6.94
N GLN A 146 12.25 9.03 6.85
CA GLN A 146 11.34 8.33 5.97
C GLN A 146 11.74 8.62 4.51
N ASN A 147 11.91 7.56 3.73
CA ASN A 147 12.12 7.70 2.30
C ASN A 147 10.81 8.09 1.63
N PHE A 148 10.92 8.88 0.56
CA PHE A 148 9.78 9.20 -0.31
C PHE A 148 10.23 9.15 -1.77
N SER A 149 9.29 8.80 -2.65
CA SER A 149 9.55 8.80 -4.09
C SER A 149 9.38 10.20 -4.68
N GLN A 150 10.15 10.48 -5.72
CA GLN A 150 10.11 11.78 -6.41
C GLN A 150 9.76 11.57 -7.89
N VAL A 151 10.76 11.22 -8.70
CA VAL A 151 10.61 11.11 -10.16
C VAL A 151 10.38 9.66 -10.59
N THR A 152 11.04 8.70 -9.94
CA THR A 152 11.07 7.30 -10.38
C THR A 152 9.72 6.62 -10.34
N ASN A 153 8.87 6.98 -9.39
CA ASN A 153 7.54 6.44 -9.21
C ASN A 153 6.67 7.42 -8.42
N PRO A 154 5.38 7.52 -8.73
CA PRO A 154 4.48 8.41 -8.01
C PRO A 154 4.20 7.89 -6.60
N PRO A 155 4.02 8.78 -5.60
CA PRO A 155 3.42 8.40 -4.32
C PRO A 155 1.94 8.05 -4.51
N ILE A 156 1.39 7.28 -3.57
CA ILE A 156 -0.03 6.90 -3.55
C ILE A 156 -0.77 7.81 -2.57
N ASP A 157 -1.97 8.26 -2.95
CA ASP A 157 -2.88 8.93 -2.02
C ASP A 157 -3.48 7.88 -1.08
N SER A 158 -3.14 7.93 0.21
CA SER A 158 -3.66 6.96 1.19
C SER A 158 -5.11 7.22 1.58
N LEU A 159 -5.68 8.38 1.19
CA LEU A 159 -7.05 8.75 1.49
C LEU A 159 -8.01 8.50 0.32
N ARG A 160 -7.50 8.32 -0.91
CA ARG A 160 -8.33 8.24 -2.13
C ARG A 160 -7.96 7.08 -3.04
#